data_AF-A0A2E4QSY2-F1
#
_entry.id   AF-A0A2E4QSY2-F1
#
_cell.length_a   1.000
_cell.length_b   1.000
_cell.length_c   1.000
_cell.angle_alpha   90.00
_cell.angle_beta   90.00
_cell.angle_gamma   90.00
#
_symmetry.space_group_name_H-M   'P 1'
#
loop_
_entity.id
_entity.type
_entity.pdbx_description
1 polymer ?
#
loop_
_entity_poly.entity_id
_entity_poly.type
_entity_poly.pdbx_seq_one_letter_code
_entity_poly.pdbx_strand_id
1 'polypeptide(L)'
;MDSNTTGVPASGTQPQKTPDLSGRVLFYNKPEPLSLESHRNLGVKRLDTPFMFLRTAHAVPVTVSEFGVASASFPIIFVGADKTPVAVMGVRQGENEFVDVKGQPDPDHYVPAFARRYPFVFASDDNADRLLLCIDREASMITDKPDVPFFEGDEPSKFTQDAIEFCKEFERQRRATMDFVQLLTEMDLLEQKSVSFTPRDQSGQEGAQQKIADYWAVSEERLNNLSDEKFLQLKNTGAMGAVYAHMVSLLNWPRVIQRALRRLQTAPAGAAPAAGGGQQAARPAGQPPQGQPQRPQGAAPQAPRPAGQPPQGQPPRPAGQPPQGQPPRPQGAAPQAPRPAGQPPQGQPQRPQGAAPQAPRPAGQPPQGVPRPPTNS
;
A
#
# COMPACT_ATOMS: atom_id res chain seq x y z
N MET A 1 -39.53 62.76 33.85
CA MET A 1 -39.33 63.17 32.44
C MET A 1 -37.91 62.79 32.09
N ASP A 2 -37.77 61.55 31.64
CA ASP A 2 -36.49 60.93 31.32
C ASP A 2 -36.18 61.14 29.83
N SER A 3 -34.94 61.52 29.52
CA SER A 3 -34.37 61.41 28.18
C SER A 3 -32.85 61.35 28.32
N ASN A 4 -32.31 60.13 28.31
CA ASN A 4 -30.89 59.89 28.08
C ASN A 4 -30.75 58.93 26.89
N THR A 5 -29.96 59.35 25.91
CA THR A 5 -29.79 58.72 24.60
C THR A 5 -28.79 57.57 24.69
N THR A 6 -29.23 56.34 24.40
CA THR A 6 -28.37 55.15 24.30
C THR A 6 -28.06 54.84 22.84
N GLY A 7 -26.79 54.97 22.45
CA GLY A 7 -26.25 54.45 21.19
C GLY A 7 -25.90 52.97 21.30
N VAL A 8 -26.25 52.19 20.28
CA VAL A 8 -25.98 50.75 20.15
C VAL A 8 -24.57 50.55 19.56
N PRO A 9 -23.70 49.70 20.14
CA PRO A 9 -22.47 49.30 19.47
C PRO A 9 -22.72 48.15 18.48
N ALA A 10 -22.19 48.30 17.27
CA ALA A 10 -22.23 47.31 16.22
C ALA A 10 -21.34 46.09 16.55
N SER A 11 -21.92 44.89 16.49
CA SER A 11 -21.21 43.62 16.57
C SER A 11 -20.35 43.42 15.31
N GLY A 12 -19.04 43.55 15.45
CA GLY A 12 -18.07 43.17 14.43
C GLY A 12 -17.89 41.65 14.41
N THR A 13 -18.27 41.02 13.31
CA THR A 13 -17.99 39.61 13.01
C THR A 13 -16.48 39.45 12.83
N GLN A 14 -15.82 38.71 13.73
CA GLN A 14 -14.41 38.34 13.55
C GLN A 14 -14.29 37.23 12.49
N PRO A 15 -13.30 37.31 11.58
CA PRO A 15 -13.05 36.23 10.62
C PRO A 15 -12.59 34.97 11.37
N GLN A 16 -13.31 33.86 11.17
CA GLN A 16 -12.93 32.54 11.67
C GLN A 16 -11.57 32.15 11.09
N LYS A 17 -10.58 31.93 11.96
CA LYS A 17 -9.28 31.38 11.58
C LYS A 17 -9.49 29.97 11.02
N THR A 18 -9.04 29.76 9.79
CA THR A 18 -8.91 28.42 9.19
C THR A 18 -8.04 27.54 10.09
N PRO A 19 -8.51 26.34 10.49
CA PRO A 19 -7.71 25.39 11.25
C PRO A 19 -6.39 25.10 10.52
N ASP A 20 -5.27 25.25 11.22
CA ASP A 20 -3.95 24.93 10.69
C ASP A 20 -3.78 23.41 10.64
N LEU A 21 -3.66 22.85 9.43
CA LEU A 21 -3.46 21.43 9.20
C LEU A 21 -1.98 21.10 9.38
N SER A 22 -1.55 20.79 10.60
CA SER A 22 -0.16 20.42 10.83
C SER A 22 0.14 19.01 10.28
N GLY A 23 1.08 18.92 9.33
CA GLY A 23 1.61 17.66 8.77
C GLY A 23 1.28 17.41 7.29
N ARG A 24 2.30 17.10 6.48
CA ARG A 24 2.12 16.73 5.06
C ARG A 24 1.56 15.30 4.97
N VAL A 25 0.28 15.16 4.64
CA VAL A 25 -0.36 13.86 4.38
C VAL A 25 0.07 13.34 3.00
N LEU A 26 0.48 12.08 2.92
CA LEU A 26 0.83 11.43 1.65
C LEU A 26 -0.31 11.59 0.62
N PHE A 27 0.04 12.04 -0.59
CA PHE A 27 -0.84 12.41 -1.73
C PHE A 27 -1.43 13.83 -1.73
N TYR A 28 -1.46 14.53 -0.60
CA TYR A 28 -2.14 15.83 -0.50
C TYR A 28 -1.15 16.97 -0.67
N ASN A 29 -1.45 17.91 -1.57
CA ASN A 29 -0.62 19.09 -1.80
C ASN A 29 -1.17 20.31 -1.06
N LYS A 30 -2.47 20.57 -1.18
CA LYS A 30 -3.14 21.71 -0.55
C LYS A 30 -4.47 21.27 0.10
N PRO A 31 -4.41 20.53 1.23
CA PRO A 31 -5.62 20.18 1.96
C PRO A 31 -6.23 21.44 2.57
N GLU A 32 -7.54 21.64 2.43
CA GLU A 32 -8.29 22.67 3.16
C GLU A 32 -9.69 22.17 3.55
N PRO A 33 -10.29 22.67 4.66
CA PRO A 33 -11.60 22.24 5.10
C PRO A 33 -12.68 22.50 4.06
N LEU A 34 -13.46 21.47 3.73
CA LEU A 34 -14.60 21.60 2.82
C LEU A 34 -15.70 22.41 3.50
N SER A 35 -16.09 23.50 2.87
CA SER A 35 -17.11 24.45 3.35
C SER A 35 -17.99 24.91 2.19
N LEU A 36 -19.27 25.15 2.47
CA LEU A 36 -20.21 25.67 1.48
C LEU A 36 -19.75 27.04 0.95
N GLU A 37 -19.29 27.93 1.82
CA GLU A 37 -18.86 29.28 1.46
C GLU A 37 -17.74 29.28 0.41
N SER A 38 -16.70 28.47 0.63
CA SER A 38 -15.53 28.46 -0.24
C SER A 38 -15.66 27.49 -1.43
N HIS A 39 -16.60 26.54 -1.37
CA HIS A 39 -16.64 25.41 -2.30
C HIS A 39 -17.99 25.15 -2.96
N ARG A 40 -18.98 26.05 -2.84
CA ARG A 40 -20.32 25.91 -3.44
C ARG A 40 -20.30 25.51 -4.91
N ASN A 41 -19.42 26.13 -5.70
CA ASN A 41 -19.36 25.91 -7.16
C ASN A 41 -18.38 24.80 -7.56
N LEU A 42 -17.78 24.12 -6.58
CA LEU A 42 -16.77 23.11 -6.84
C LEU A 42 -17.35 21.71 -6.75
N GLY A 43 -16.67 20.79 -7.40
CA GLY A 43 -16.93 19.37 -7.30
C GLY A 43 -15.85 18.57 -7.99
N VAL A 44 -16.17 17.32 -8.31
CA VAL A 44 -15.27 16.44 -9.05
C VAL A 44 -15.70 16.32 -10.51
N LYS A 45 -14.71 16.28 -11.40
CA LYS A 45 -14.86 15.78 -12.77
C LYS A 45 -14.29 14.38 -12.88
N ARG A 46 -14.85 13.59 -13.78
CA ARG A 46 -14.32 12.29 -14.13
C ARG A 46 -12.96 12.46 -14.79
N LEU A 47 -11.98 11.70 -14.30
CA LEU A 47 -10.69 11.55 -14.94
C LEU A 47 -10.60 10.17 -15.57
N ASP A 48 -9.90 10.06 -16.69
CA ASP A 48 -9.54 8.76 -17.26
C ASP A 48 -8.57 8.02 -16.32
N THR A 49 -7.69 8.76 -15.62
CA THR A 49 -6.61 8.24 -14.77
C THR A 49 -6.70 8.77 -13.33
N PRO A 50 -7.77 8.45 -12.58
CA PRO A 50 -8.02 9.02 -11.25
C PRO A 50 -6.93 8.68 -10.22
N PHE A 51 -6.16 7.61 -10.44
CA PHE A 51 -5.07 7.15 -9.57
C PHE A 51 -3.67 7.51 -10.08
N MET A 52 -3.55 8.49 -10.99
CA MET A 52 -2.27 8.94 -11.52
C MET A 52 -1.24 9.28 -10.42
N PHE A 53 -1.71 9.87 -9.32
CA PHE A 53 -0.90 10.25 -8.14
C PHE A 53 -0.23 9.05 -7.46
N LEU A 54 -0.77 7.84 -7.61
CA LEU A 54 -0.27 6.62 -6.96
C LEU A 54 1.06 6.14 -7.57
N ARG A 55 1.40 6.57 -8.80
CA ARG A 55 2.64 6.16 -9.50
C ARG A 55 3.92 6.42 -8.73
N THR A 56 3.93 7.40 -7.83
CA THR A 56 5.10 7.79 -7.06
C THR A 56 5.15 7.17 -5.67
N ALA A 57 4.13 6.42 -5.25
CA ALA A 57 4.08 5.78 -3.95
C ALA A 57 4.51 4.32 -4.01
N HIS A 58 5.73 4.07 -3.55
CA HIS A 58 6.31 2.74 -3.39
C HIS A 58 5.76 1.98 -2.19
N ALA A 59 5.17 2.68 -1.22
CA ALA A 59 4.48 2.10 -0.07
C ALA A 59 3.25 2.93 0.26
N VAL A 60 2.15 2.26 0.62
CA VAL A 60 0.87 2.89 0.94
C VAL A 60 0.34 2.33 2.25
N PRO A 61 -0.08 3.18 3.21
CA PRO A 61 -0.71 2.71 4.44
C PRO A 61 -1.93 1.83 4.17
N VAL A 62 -2.08 0.77 4.95
CA VAL A 62 -3.23 -0.14 4.92
C VAL A 62 -3.74 -0.36 6.33
N THR A 63 -5.03 -0.59 6.50
CA THR A 63 -5.61 -0.94 7.79
C THR A 63 -5.62 -2.45 7.99
N VAL A 64 -5.70 -2.91 9.25
CA VAL A 64 -5.75 -4.35 9.57
C VAL A 64 -6.90 -5.07 8.87
N SER A 65 -8.03 -4.39 8.65
CA SER A 65 -9.18 -4.91 7.90
C SER A 65 -8.89 -5.16 6.42
N GLU A 66 -7.86 -4.51 5.86
CA GLU A 66 -7.43 -4.70 4.47
C GLU A 66 -6.44 -5.86 4.31
N PHE A 67 -5.86 -6.40 5.39
CA PHE A 67 -4.77 -7.36 5.30
C PHE A 67 -5.13 -8.60 4.48
N GLY A 68 -6.36 -9.12 4.64
CA GLY A 68 -6.80 -10.31 3.89
C GLY A 68 -6.68 -10.09 2.38
N VAL A 69 -7.32 -9.04 1.84
CA VAL A 69 -7.30 -8.76 0.40
C VAL A 69 -5.95 -8.24 -0.08
N ALA A 70 -5.28 -7.39 0.70
CA ALA A 70 -3.98 -6.84 0.35
C ALA A 70 -2.88 -7.92 0.32
N SER A 71 -2.97 -8.95 1.18
CA SER A 71 -1.99 -10.04 1.25
C SER A 71 -1.91 -10.89 -0.01
N ALA A 72 -2.93 -10.89 -0.85
CA ALA A 72 -2.88 -11.57 -2.14
C ALA A 72 -2.01 -10.82 -3.15
N SER A 73 -1.87 -9.50 -3.01
CA SER A 73 -1.23 -8.61 -3.98
C SER A 73 0.16 -8.15 -3.56
N PHE A 74 0.32 -7.74 -2.30
CA PHE A 74 1.46 -6.97 -1.82
C PHE A 74 2.12 -7.63 -0.61
N PRO A 75 3.42 -7.42 -0.37
CA PRO A 75 3.99 -7.52 0.96
C PRO A 75 3.37 -6.46 1.85
N ILE A 76 2.86 -6.86 3.01
CA ILE A 76 2.44 -5.96 4.08
C ILE A 76 3.56 -5.94 5.10
N ILE A 77 4.13 -4.78 5.37
CA ILE A 77 5.23 -4.60 6.34
C ILE A 77 4.88 -3.52 7.35
N PHE A 78 5.52 -3.54 8.51
CA PHE A 78 5.35 -2.51 9.52
C PHE A 78 6.58 -1.59 9.55
N VAL A 79 6.37 -0.27 9.53
CA VAL A 79 7.46 0.73 9.41
C VAL A 79 7.36 1.82 10.48
N GLY A 80 8.49 2.47 10.77
CA GLY A 80 8.58 3.54 11.76
C GLY A 80 8.50 3.07 13.21
N ALA A 81 8.57 4.02 14.14
CA ALA A 81 8.49 3.75 15.57
C ALA A 81 7.13 3.13 15.95
N ASP A 82 6.06 3.68 15.36
CA ASP A 82 4.67 3.26 15.58
C ASP A 82 4.31 1.98 14.84
N LYS A 83 5.25 1.36 14.10
CA LYS A 83 5.04 0.11 13.35
C LYS A 83 3.79 0.20 12.48
N THR A 84 3.63 1.29 11.75
CA THR A 84 2.48 1.50 10.87
C THR A 84 2.51 0.48 9.73
N PRO A 85 1.43 -0.29 9.50
CA PRO A 85 1.38 -1.22 8.39
C PRO A 85 1.24 -0.51 7.05
N VAL A 86 2.06 -0.93 6.09
CA VAL A 86 2.07 -0.44 4.71
C VAL A 86 2.08 -1.60 3.73
N ALA A 87 1.35 -1.47 2.63
CA ALA A 87 1.48 -2.33 1.47
C ALA A 87 2.65 -1.84 0.60
N VAL A 88 3.61 -2.73 0.32
CA VAL A 88 4.75 -2.45 -0.55
C VAL A 88 4.31 -2.57 -2.00
N MET A 89 4.22 -1.43 -2.66
CA MET A 89 3.81 -1.33 -4.06
C MET A 89 4.97 -0.99 -5.00
N GLY A 90 6.19 -0.83 -4.48
CA GLY A 90 7.40 -0.67 -5.27
C GLY A 90 8.67 -0.90 -4.46
N VAL A 91 9.77 -1.19 -5.15
CA VAL A 91 11.08 -1.48 -4.51
C VAL A 91 12.00 -0.26 -4.43
N ARG A 92 11.62 0.85 -5.07
CA ARG A 92 12.35 2.12 -5.09
C ARG A 92 11.43 3.27 -4.73
N GLN A 93 11.95 4.24 -3.99
CA GLN A 93 11.23 5.46 -3.67
C GLN A 93 10.83 6.21 -4.97
N GLY A 94 9.61 6.73 -5.01
CA GLY A 94 9.12 7.46 -6.19
C GLY A 94 8.57 6.55 -7.30
N GLU A 95 8.51 5.24 -7.08
CA GLU A 95 8.03 4.28 -8.09
C GLU A 95 6.96 3.34 -7.51
N ASN A 96 5.92 3.10 -8.29
CA ASN A 96 4.89 2.10 -8.00
C ASN A 96 4.80 1.09 -9.17
N GLU A 97 4.98 -0.18 -8.85
CA GLU A 97 5.03 -1.30 -9.79
C GLU A 97 3.66 -1.82 -10.21
N PHE A 98 2.60 -1.35 -9.56
CA PHE A 98 1.21 -1.72 -9.80
C PHE A 98 0.42 -0.62 -10.48
N VAL A 99 1.07 0.47 -10.87
CA VAL A 99 0.47 1.52 -11.71
C VAL A 99 1.29 1.65 -12.98
N ASP A 100 0.62 1.57 -14.13
CA ASP A 100 1.27 1.61 -15.43
C ASP A 100 1.78 3.02 -15.80
N VAL A 101 2.41 3.14 -16.97
CA VAL A 101 2.94 4.42 -17.48
C VAL A 101 1.84 5.44 -17.79
N LYS A 102 0.61 4.99 -18.01
CA LYS A 102 -0.57 5.84 -18.24
C LYS A 102 -1.24 6.28 -16.94
N GLY A 103 -0.81 5.76 -15.78
CA GLY A 103 -1.42 6.08 -14.49
C GLY A 103 -2.61 5.19 -14.12
N GLN A 104 -2.79 4.06 -14.80
CA GLN A 104 -3.82 3.08 -14.49
C GLN A 104 -3.28 2.05 -13.49
N PRO A 105 -3.95 1.84 -12.35
CA PRO A 105 -3.68 0.70 -11.50
C PRO A 105 -3.93 -0.61 -12.26
N ASP A 106 -3.14 -1.62 -11.94
CA ASP A 106 -3.31 -2.99 -12.42
C ASP A 106 -4.69 -3.50 -11.97
N PRO A 107 -5.60 -3.85 -12.89
CA PRO A 107 -7.01 -4.13 -12.58
C PRO A 107 -7.21 -5.39 -11.74
N ASP A 108 -6.24 -6.30 -11.73
CA ASP A 108 -6.29 -7.55 -10.97
C ASP A 108 -5.80 -7.36 -9.53
N HIS A 109 -5.37 -6.15 -9.15
CA HIS A 109 -4.75 -5.88 -7.87
C HIS A 109 -5.55 -4.90 -7.03
N TYR A 110 -5.46 -5.08 -5.72
CA TYR A 110 -6.16 -4.26 -4.75
C TYR A 110 -5.62 -2.82 -4.73
N VAL A 111 -6.50 -1.81 -4.66
CA VAL A 111 -6.10 -0.43 -4.39
C VAL A 111 -6.42 -0.09 -2.93
N PRO A 112 -5.41 0.20 -2.08
CA PRO A 112 -5.62 0.52 -0.67
C PRO A 112 -6.65 1.63 -0.44
N ALA A 113 -7.43 1.52 0.63
CA ALA A 113 -8.41 2.51 1.05
C ALA A 113 -7.77 3.90 1.26
N PHE A 114 -6.53 3.94 1.75
CA PHE A 114 -5.77 5.18 1.90
C PHE A 114 -5.55 5.93 0.57
N ALA A 115 -5.43 5.21 -0.55
CA ALA A 115 -5.38 5.81 -1.88
C ALA A 115 -6.78 6.15 -2.40
N ARG A 116 -7.77 5.27 -2.18
CA ARG A 116 -9.16 5.46 -2.64
C ARG A 116 -9.90 6.64 -1.99
N ARG A 117 -9.52 7.06 -0.78
CA ARG A 117 -10.10 8.26 -0.15
C ARG A 117 -9.73 9.56 -0.85
N TYR A 118 -8.63 9.60 -1.61
CA TYR A 118 -8.21 10.81 -2.32
C TYR A 118 -9.33 11.29 -3.27
N PRO A 119 -9.73 12.57 -3.23
CA PRO A 119 -9.00 13.72 -2.67
C PRO A 119 -9.47 14.15 -1.27
N PHE A 120 -10.17 13.30 -0.53
CA PHE A 120 -10.76 13.60 0.77
C PHE A 120 -9.96 13.03 1.95
N VAL A 121 -9.80 13.84 2.99
CA VAL A 121 -9.16 13.43 4.24
C VAL A 121 -9.83 14.10 5.42
N PHE A 122 -9.84 13.45 6.59
CA PHE A 122 -10.19 14.15 7.82
C PHE A 122 -9.00 14.82 8.47
N ALA A 123 -9.22 16.05 8.89
CA ALA A 123 -8.37 16.74 9.83
C ALA A 123 -8.95 16.58 11.24
N SER A 124 -8.05 16.39 12.21
CA SER A 124 -8.40 16.57 13.62
C SER A 124 -8.21 18.05 13.96
N ASP A 125 -9.20 18.65 14.60
CA ASP A 125 -9.05 19.97 15.23
C ASP A 125 -8.63 19.74 16.68
N ASP A 126 -7.44 20.20 17.08
CA ASP A 126 -6.94 20.01 18.44
C ASP A 126 -7.84 20.67 19.51
N ASN A 127 -8.72 21.61 19.10
CA ASN A 127 -9.64 22.32 20.00
C ASN A 127 -11.07 21.80 19.98
N ALA A 128 -11.41 20.92 19.03
CA ALA A 128 -12.74 20.37 18.90
C ALA A 128 -12.66 18.87 18.63
N ASP A 129 -13.42 18.07 19.38
CA ASP A 129 -13.62 16.63 19.14
C ASP A 129 -14.37 16.33 17.81
N ARG A 130 -14.26 17.23 16.83
CA ARG A 130 -14.92 17.20 15.54
C ARG A 130 -13.89 16.95 14.44
N LEU A 131 -14.14 15.90 13.65
CA LEU A 131 -13.41 15.63 12.42
C LEU A 131 -13.98 16.51 11.30
N LEU A 132 -13.12 17.31 10.66
CA LEU A 132 -13.50 18.15 9.52
C LEU A 132 -13.07 17.48 8.22
N LEU A 133 -14.01 17.30 7.28
CA LEU A 133 -13.69 16.84 5.94
C LEU A 133 -12.88 17.91 5.23
N CYS A 134 -11.70 17.55 4.76
CA CYS A 134 -10.84 18.39 3.94
C CYS A 134 -10.75 17.81 2.54
N ILE A 135 -10.52 18.69 1.57
CA ILE A 135 -10.22 18.34 0.17
C ILE A 135 -8.84 18.83 -0.20
N ASP A 136 -8.12 18.09 -1.06
CA ASP A 136 -6.92 18.60 -1.72
C ASP A 136 -7.32 19.52 -2.88
N ARG A 137 -7.23 20.84 -2.72
CA ARG A 137 -7.65 21.80 -3.76
C ARG A 137 -6.85 21.72 -5.05
N GLU A 138 -5.63 21.21 -4.97
CA GLU A 138 -4.77 21.02 -6.13
C GLU A 138 -4.98 19.65 -6.79
N ALA A 139 -5.93 18.85 -6.30
CA ALA A 139 -6.32 17.61 -6.95
C ALA A 139 -6.84 17.88 -8.36
N SER A 140 -6.28 17.17 -9.34
CA SER A 140 -6.60 17.34 -10.77
C SER A 140 -8.07 17.08 -11.11
N MET A 141 -8.79 16.34 -10.26
CA MET A 141 -10.21 16.06 -10.40
C MET A 141 -11.12 17.16 -9.84
N ILE A 142 -10.60 18.08 -9.03
CA ILE A 142 -11.41 19.17 -8.46
C ILE A 142 -11.48 20.33 -9.46
N THR A 143 -12.69 20.83 -9.70
CA THR A 143 -12.96 21.85 -10.73
C THR A 143 -14.19 22.68 -10.37
N ASP A 144 -14.31 23.86 -10.97
CA ASP A 144 -15.48 24.76 -10.92
C ASP A 144 -16.56 24.42 -11.95
N LYS A 145 -16.28 23.47 -12.83
CA LYS A 145 -17.23 22.86 -13.78
C LYS A 145 -17.31 21.35 -13.56
N PRO A 146 -17.86 20.90 -12.42
CA PRO A 146 -17.84 19.50 -12.04
C PRO A 146 -18.91 18.68 -12.77
N ASP A 147 -18.62 17.39 -12.96
CA ASP A 147 -19.65 16.42 -13.33
C ASP A 147 -20.52 16.07 -12.11
N VAL A 148 -19.91 16.09 -10.92
CA VAL A 148 -20.56 15.82 -9.63
C VAL A 148 -20.19 16.94 -8.64
N PRO A 149 -21.12 17.84 -8.28
CA PRO A 149 -20.85 18.93 -7.36
C PRO A 149 -20.65 18.43 -5.92
N PHE A 150 -19.93 19.20 -5.10
CA PHE A 150 -19.80 18.89 -3.67
C PHE A 150 -21.07 19.22 -2.88
N PHE A 151 -21.86 20.18 -3.35
CA PHE A 151 -23.08 20.66 -2.68
C PHE A 151 -24.28 20.64 -3.63
N GLU A 152 -25.45 20.33 -3.09
CA GLU A 152 -26.75 20.45 -3.73
C GLU A 152 -27.57 21.48 -2.96
N GLY A 153 -27.61 22.72 -3.46
CA GLY A 153 -28.12 23.85 -2.70
C GLY A 153 -27.18 24.24 -1.57
N ASP A 154 -27.65 24.18 -0.33
CA ASP A 154 -26.87 24.47 0.88
C ASP A 154 -26.40 23.21 1.62
N GLU A 155 -26.79 22.03 1.13
CA GLU A 155 -26.46 20.74 1.75
C GLU A 155 -25.34 20.01 0.98
N PRO A 156 -24.49 19.21 1.64
CA PRO A 156 -23.56 18.33 0.96
C PRO A 156 -24.27 17.38 -0.01
N SER A 157 -23.76 17.24 -1.23
CA SER A 157 -24.29 16.30 -2.22
C SER A 157 -24.18 14.85 -1.74
N LYS A 158 -24.90 13.92 -2.38
CA LYS A 158 -24.81 12.50 -2.04
C LYS A 158 -23.37 11.97 -2.12
N PHE A 159 -22.60 12.44 -3.11
CA PHE A 159 -21.18 12.11 -3.26
C PHE A 159 -20.34 12.58 -2.07
N THR A 160 -20.55 13.82 -1.60
CA THR A 160 -19.84 14.35 -0.43
C THR A 160 -20.23 13.60 0.84
N GLN A 161 -21.51 13.26 1.02
CA GLN A 161 -21.97 12.45 2.16
C GLN A 161 -21.30 11.06 2.17
N ASP A 162 -21.21 10.41 1.00
CA ASP A 162 -20.54 9.11 0.88
C ASP A 162 -19.02 9.23 1.17
N ALA A 163 -18.38 10.33 0.75
CA ALA A 163 -16.97 10.61 1.08
C ALA A 163 -16.76 10.84 2.60
N ILE A 164 -17.70 11.53 3.27
CA ILE A 164 -17.69 11.71 4.73
C ILE A 164 -17.76 10.35 5.42
N GLU A 165 -18.71 9.49 5.04
CA GLU A 165 -18.86 8.17 5.64
C GLU A 165 -17.65 7.28 5.37
N PHE A 166 -17.07 7.32 4.17
CA PHE A 166 -15.82 6.62 3.87
C PHE A 166 -14.68 7.08 4.78
N CYS A 167 -14.51 8.39 4.99
CA CYS A 167 -13.45 8.91 5.85
C CYS A 167 -13.67 8.55 7.33
N LYS A 168 -14.92 8.50 7.81
CA LYS A 168 -15.26 8.05 9.18
C LYS A 168 -14.92 6.58 9.37
N GLU A 169 -15.30 5.76 8.40
CA GLU A 169 -14.98 4.34 8.36
C GLU A 169 -13.46 4.12 8.40
N PHE A 170 -12.73 4.84 7.55
CA PHE A 170 -11.27 4.75 7.50
C PHE A 170 -10.62 5.12 8.83
N GLU A 171 -11.07 6.20 9.50
CA GLU A 171 -10.53 6.59 10.80
C GLU A 171 -10.82 5.55 11.89
N ARG A 172 -12.00 4.93 11.88
CA ARG A 172 -12.30 3.81 12.80
C ARG A 172 -11.36 2.62 12.55
N GLN A 173 -11.13 2.26 11.30
CA GLN A 173 -10.21 1.19 10.93
C GLN A 173 -8.76 1.54 11.28
N ARG A 174 -8.36 2.81 11.17
CA ARG A 174 -7.03 3.28 11.59
C ARG A 174 -6.81 3.07 13.09
N ARG A 175 -7.80 3.42 13.93
CA ARG A 175 -7.74 3.19 15.39
C ARG A 175 -7.65 1.71 15.71
N ALA A 176 -8.51 0.87 15.12
CA ALA A 176 -8.43 -0.59 15.29
C ALA A 176 -7.07 -1.17 14.83
N THR A 177 -6.43 -0.55 13.85
CA THR A 177 -5.09 -0.93 13.40
C THR A 177 -4.03 -0.57 14.43
N MET A 178 -4.15 0.58 15.11
CA MET A 178 -3.27 0.94 16.23
C MET A 178 -3.40 -0.06 17.38
N ASP A 179 -4.64 -0.42 17.75
CA ASP A 179 -4.90 -1.41 18.80
C ASP A 179 -4.30 -2.78 18.44
N PHE A 180 -4.42 -3.19 17.17
CA PHE A 180 -3.78 -4.41 16.67
C PHE A 180 -2.25 -4.35 16.76
N VAL A 181 -1.62 -3.25 16.34
CA VAL A 181 -0.16 -3.08 16.43
C VAL A 181 0.32 -3.07 17.88
N GLN A 182 -0.45 -2.44 18.78
CA GLN A 182 -0.18 -2.44 20.21
C GLN A 182 -0.23 -3.88 20.76
N LEU A 183 -1.27 -4.64 20.43
CA LEU A 183 -1.41 -6.06 20.82
C LEU A 183 -0.19 -6.88 20.40
N LEU A 184 0.27 -6.75 19.14
CA LEU A 184 1.46 -7.46 18.66
C LEU A 184 2.73 -7.04 19.41
N THR A 185 2.83 -5.76 19.76
CA THR A 185 3.98 -5.22 20.48
C THR A 185 4.03 -5.70 21.93
N GLU A 186 2.89 -5.69 22.64
CA GLU A 186 2.77 -6.19 24.02
C GLU A 186 3.02 -7.70 24.12
N MET A 187 2.66 -8.44 23.07
CA MET A 187 2.96 -9.87 22.96
C MET A 187 4.40 -10.16 22.49
N ASP A 188 5.21 -9.14 22.22
CA ASP A 188 6.57 -9.24 21.66
C ASP A 188 6.63 -10.04 20.34
N LEU A 189 5.61 -9.92 19.49
CA LEU A 189 5.50 -10.73 18.27
C LEU A 189 6.27 -10.17 17.07
N LEU A 190 6.80 -8.95 17.15
CA LEU A 190 7.41 -8.26 16.02
C LEU A 190 8.94 -8.30 16.07
N GLU A 191 9.57 -8.65 14.95
CA GLU A 191 11.01 -8.67 14.76
C GLU A 191 11.42 -7.81 13.56
N GLN A 192 12.65 -7.29 13.59
CA GLN A 192 13.22 -6.57 12.44
C GLN A 192 13.67 -7.55 11.37
N LYS A 193 13.33 -7.24 10.12
CA LYS A 193 13.78 -7.95 8.91
C LYS A 193 14.34 -6.96 7.91
N SER A 194 15.24 -7.46 7.07
CA SER A 194 15.75 -6.75 5.91
C SER A 194 15.46 -7.56 4.67
N VAL A 195 15.03 -6.89 3.60
CA VAL A 195 14.92 -7.48 2.27
C VAL A 195 15.87 -6.78 1.32
N SER A 196 16.56 -7.57 0.50
CA SER A 196 17.51 -7.11 -0.51
C SER A 196 17.30 -7.93 -1.77
N PHE A 197 17.68 -7.37 -2.92
CA PHE A 197 17.73 -8.10 -4.18
C PHE A 197 19.09 -7.94 -4.84
N THR A 198 19.48 -8.95 -5.60
CA THR A 198 20.71 -8.90 -6.39
C THR A 198 20.30 -8.90 -7.87
N PRO A 199 20.42 -7.77 -8.59
CA PRO A 199 20.10 -7.73 -10.01
C PRO A 199 21.07 -8.61 -10.79
N ARG A 200 20.62 -9.13 -11.94
CA ARG A 200 21.49 -9.81 -12.91
C ARG A 200 21.58 -8.98 -14.18
N ASP A 201 22.77 -8.88 -14.75
CA ASP A 201 22.98 -8.20 -16.03
C ASP A 201 22.49 -9.04 -17.22
N GLN A 202 22.60 -8.49 -18.43
CA GLN A 202 22.20 -9.18 -19.67
C GLN A 202 23.04 -10.43 -19.97
N SER A 203 24.22 -10.55 -19.34
CA SER A 203 25.10 -11.71 -19.42
C SER A 203 24.84 -12.74 -18.31
N GLY A 204 23.84 -12.51 -17.46
CA GLY A 204 23.46 -13.37 -16.35
C GLY A 204 24.37 -13.27 -15.12
N GLN A 205 25.34 -12.34 -15.11
CA GLN A 205 26.23 -12.11 -13.98
C GLN A 205 25.47 -11.36 -12.88
N GLU A 206 25.73 -11.73 -11.63
CA GLU A 206 25.14 -11.06 -10.47
C GLU A 206 25.81 -9.70 -10.24
N GLY A 207 24.99 -8.66 -10.16
CA GLY A 207 25.42 -7.32 -9.78
C GLY A 207 25.57 -7.17 -8.26
N ALA A 208 25.78 -5.95 -7.80
CA ALA A 208 25.83 -5.66 -6.37
C ALA A 208 24.45 -5.87 -5.71
N GLN A 209 24.43 -6.48 -4.53
CA GLN A 209 23.21 -6.61 -3.74
C GLN A 209 22.67 -5.22 -3.37
N GLN A 210 21.39 -4.99 -3.61
CA GLN A 210 20.67 -3.76 -3.33
C GLN A 210 19.65 -3.99 -2.23
N LYS A 211 19.80 -3.25 -1.13
CA LYS A 211 18.83 -3.27 -0.04
C LYS A 211 17.54 -2.57 -0.45
N ILE A 212 16.40 -3.19 -0.20
CA ILE A 212 15.07 -2.64 -0.52
C ILE A 212 14.50 -1.94 0.70
N ALA A 213 14.45 -2.63 1.84
CA ALA A 213 13.83 -2.10 3.05
C ALA A 213 14.35 -2.79 4.32
N ASP A 214 14.44 -2.04 5.41
CA ASP A 214 14.34 -2.53 6.77
C ASP A 214 12.91 -2.35 7.25
N TYR A 215 12.35 -3.37 7.90
CA TYR A 215 10.97 -3.35 8.33
C TYR A 215 10.73 -4.26 9.53
N TRP A 216 9.61 -4.07 10.20
CA TRP A 216 9.12 -4.98 11.23
C TRP A 216 8.14 -5.98 10.62
N ALA A 217 8.18 -7.21 11.10
CA ALA A 217 7.27 -8.29 10.70
C ALA A 217 6.95 -9.19 11.88
N VAL A 218 5.86 -9.93 11.79
CA VAL A 218 5.57 -10.97 12.79
C VAL A 218 6.63 -12.07 12.70
N SER A 219 7.16 -12.44 13.87
CA SER A 219 8.06 -13.56 14.06
C SER A 219 7.25 -14.85 14.20
N GLU A 220 7.43 -15.78 13.27
CA GLU A 220 6.78 -17.09 13.30
C GLU A 220 7.22 -17.91 14.53
N GLU A 221 8.49 -17.81 14.89
CA GLU A 221 9.04 -18.47 16.08
C GLU A 221 8.35 -17.97 17.34
N ARG A 222 8.25 -16.65 17.53
CA ARG A 222 7.61 -16.07 18.72
C ARG A 222 6.11 -16.35 18.76
N LEU A 223 5.45 -16.36 17.60
CA LEU A 223 4.04 -16.73 17.49
C LEU A 223 3.80 -18.18 17.93
N ASN A 224 4.64 -19.11 17.47
CA ASN A 224 4.53 -20.54 17.81
C ASN A 224 4.90 -20.83 19.27
N ASN A 225 5.70 -19.98 19.90
CA ASN A 225 6.12 -20.09 21.29
C ASN A 225 5.25 -19.27 22.26
N LEU A 226 4.10 -18.72 21.82
CA LEU A 226 3.15 -18.07 22.72
C LEU A 226 2.63 -19.06 23.77
N SER A 227 2.38 -18.57 24.99
CA SER A 227 1.61 -19.33 25.97
C SER A 227 0.17 -19.52 25.50
N ASP A 228 -0.48 -20.60 25.97
CA ASP A 228 -1.90 -20.89 25.66
C ASP A 228 -2.82 -19.69 25.95
N GLU A 229 -2.56 -18.98 27.05
CA GLU A 229 -3.31 -17.77 27.43
C GLU A 229 -3.18 -16.66 26.39
N LYS A 230 -1.95 -16.31 25.98
CA LYS A 230 -1.71 -15.28 24.96
C LYS A 230 -2.22 -15.70 23.58
N PHE A 231 -2.08 -16.98 23.25
CA PHE A 231 -2.63 -17.53 22.01
C PHE A 231 -4.17 -17.42 21.98
N LEU A 232 -4.83 -17.74 23.09
CA LEU A 232 -6.27 -17.60 23.22
C LEU A 232 -6.72 -16.13 23.18
N GLN A 233 -5.95 -15.22 23.79
CA GLN A 233 -6.18 -13.77 23.67
C GLN A 233 -6.09 -13.30 22.21
N LEU A 234 -5.05 -13.72 21.48
CA LEU A 234 -4.86 -13.38 20.06
C LEU A 234 -6.01 -13.92 19.19
N LYS A 235 -6.52 -15.11 19.51
CA LYS A 235 -7.71 -15.68 18.86
C LYS A 235 -8.98 -14.88 19.17
N ASN A 236 -9.23 -14.59 20.45
CA ASN A 236 -10.48 -13.96 20.91
C ASN A 236 -10.63 -12.50 20.46
N THR A 237 -9.51 -11.81 20.23
CA THR A 237 -9.49 -10.46 19.64
C THR A 237 -9.73 -10.46 18.12
N GLY A 238 -9.74 -11.63 17.47
CA GLY A 238 -9.85 -11.76 16.02
C GLY A 238 -8.56 -11.42 15.26
N ALA A 239 -7.48 -11.09 15.95
CA ALA A 239 -6.20 -10.66 15.38
C ALA A 239 -5.47 -11.77 14.59
N MET A 240 -5.73 -13.04 14.93
CA MET A 240 -5.06 -14.21 14.33
C MET A 240 -5.16 -14.24 12.79
N GLY A 241 -6.32 -13.91 12.22
CA GLY A 241 -6.48 -13.88 10.76
C GLY A 241 -5.59 -12.83 10.09
N ALA A 242 -5.45 -11.65 10.69
CA ALA A 242 -4.58 -10.59 10.20
C ALA A 242 -3.10 -10.95 10.35
N VAL A 243 -2.71 -11.61 11.44
CA VAL A 243 -1.34 -12.11 11.63
C VAL A 243 -0.92 -13.05 10.49
N TYR A 244 -1.74 -14.05 10.19
CA TYR A 244 -1.43 -14.98 9.09
C TYR A 244 -1.49 -14.30 7.72
N ALA A 245 -2.45 -13.40 7.50
CA ALA A 245 -2.50 -12.63 6.25
C ALA A 245 -1.22 -11.81 6.05
N HIS A 246 -0.70 -11.15 7.10
CA HIS A 246 0.60 -10.49 7.06
C HIS A 246 1.73 -11.46 6.72
N MET A 247 1.84 -12.61 7.40
CA MET A 247 2.91 -13.57 7.13
C MET A 247 2.87 -14.08 5.68
N VAL A 248 1.69 -14.45 5.18
CA VAL A 248 1.50 -14.89 3.79
C VAL A 248 1.81 -13.77 2.80
N SER A 249 1.48 -12.52 3.13
CA SER A 249 1.76 -11.36 2.28
C SER A 249 3.25 -11.21 1.95
N LEU A 250 4.15 -11.60 2.87
CA LEU A 250 5.60 -11.50 2.67
C LEU A 250 6.11 -12.40 1.54
N LEU A 251 5.35 -13.43 1.15
CA LEU A 251 5.65 -14.26 -0.02
C LEU A 251 5.52 -13.49 -1.35
N ASN A 252 4.96 -12.27 -1.34
CA ASN A 252 4.86 -11.41 -2.51
C ASN A 252 6.14 -10.61 -2.79
N TRP A 253 7.17 -10.66 -1.94
CA TRP A 253 8.43 -9.94 -2.17
C TRP A 253 9.04 -10.24 -3.56
N PRO A 254 9.21 -11.52 -3.96
CA PRO A 254 9.67 -11.84 -5.30
C PRO A 254 8.80 -11.23 -6.40
N ARG A 255 7.46 -11.17 -6.21
CA ARG A 255 6.56 -10.60 -7.21
C ARG A 255 6.84 -9.11 -7.44
N VAL A 256 6.95 -8.32 -6.37
CA VAL A 256 7.21 -6.87 -6.48
C VAL A 256 8.59 -6.63 -7.11
N ILE A 257 9.60 -7.40 -6.70
CA ILE A 257 10.96 -7.33 -7.27
C ILE A 257 10.95 -7.65 -8.77
N GLN A 258 10.28 -8.72 -9.18
CA GLN A 258 10.20 -9.12 -10.59
C GLN A 258 9.45 -8.10 -11.45
N ARG A 259 8.41 -7.45 -10.90
CA ARG A 259 7.72 -6.34 -11.59
C ARG A 259 8.68 -5.16 -11.81
N ALA A 260 9.46 -4.80 -10.80
CA ALA A 260 10.46 -3.74 -10.91
C ALA A 260 11.57 -4.05 -11.94
N LEU A 261 12.04 -5.30 -11.98
CA LEU A 261 13.02 -5.74 -12.98
C LEU A 261 12.46 -5.69 -14.40
N ARG A 262 11.21 -6.13 -14.60
CA ARG A 262 10.55 -6.04 -15.91
C ARG A 262 10.40 -4.59 -16.37
N ARG A 263 10.04 -3.69 -15.44
CA ARG A 263 9.92 -2.25 -15.74
C ARG A 263 11.22 -1.66 -16.25
N LEU A 264 12.36 -2.03 -15.65
CA LEU A 264 13.69 -1.59 -16.11
C LEU A 264 14.02 -2.08 -17.53
N GLN A 265 13.58 -3.30 -17.89
CA GLN A 265 13.81 -3.87 -19.22
C GLN A 265 12.92 -3.24 -20.29
N THR A 266 11.71 -2.82 -19.92
CA THR A 266 10.73 -2.20 -20.85
C THR A 266 10.81 -0.67 -20.88
N ALA A 267 11.61 -0.05 -20.01
CA ALA A 267 11.80 1.39 -20.01
C ALA A 267 12.57 1.80 -21.28
N PRO A 268 12.03 2.70 -22.13
CA PRO A 268 12.79 3.21 -23.25
C PRO A 268 14.06 3.89 -22.72
N ALA A 269 15.21 3.55 -23.31
CA ALA A 269 16.51 4.10 -22.95
C ALA A 269 16.46 5.63 -23.08
N GLY A 270 16.29 6.34 -21.95
CA GLY A 270 16.15 7.80 -21.92
C GLY A 270 15.18 8.35 -20.88
N ALA A 271 14.30 7.54 -20.30
CA ALA A 271 13.48 7.98 -19.16
C ALA A 271 14.29 7.85 -17.86
N ALA A 272 15.14 8.85 -17.57
CA ALA A 272 15.76 8.97 -16.26
C ALA A 272 14.67 9.00 -15.18
N PRO A 273 14.85 8.34 -14.02
CA PRO A 273 13.93 8.48 -12.91
C PRO A 273 13.86 9.96 -12.53
N ALA A 274 12.65 10.49 -12.40
CA ALA A 274 12.46 11.85 -11.90
C ALA A 274 13.11 11.91 -10.52
N ALA A 275 14.28 12.54 -10.44
CA ALA A 275 14.93 12.83 -9.18
C ALA A 275 13.91 13.53 -8.29
N GLY A 276 13.59 12.92 -7.15
CA GLY A 276 12.70 13.50 -6.16
C GLY A 276 13.18 14.92 -5.87
N GLY A 277 12.35 15.90 -6.22
CA GLY A 277 12.56 17.30 -5.86
C GLY A 277 12.49 17.42 -4.34
N GLY A 278 13.62 17.22 -3.68
CA GLY A 278 13.84 17.69 -2.33
C GLY A 278 13.73 19.21 -2.37
N GLN A 279 12.60 19.75 -1.91
CA GLN A 279 12.48 21.15 -1.58
C GLN A 279 13.54 21.45 -0.52
N GLN A 280 14.64 22.06 -0.95
CA GLN A 280 15.62 22.66 -0.06
C GLN A 280 14.92 23.76 0.72
N ALA A 281 14.83 23.56 2.04
CA ALA A 281 14.47 24.61 2.97
C ALA A 281 15.39 25.82 2.72
N ALA A 282 14.79 26.95 2.36
CA ALA A 282 15.48 28.22 2.25
C ALA A 282 16.11 28.57 3.60
N ARG A 283 17.45 28.59 3.65
CA ARG A 283 18.18 29.20 4.77
C ARG A 283 18.21 30.72 4.55
N PRO A 284 17.90 31.54 5.57
CA PRO A 284 17.98 32.99 5.44
C PRO A 284 19.45 33.45 5.37
N ALA A 285 19.67 34.49 4.56
CA ALA A 285 20.96 35.09 4.29
C ALA A 285 21.61 35.68 5.56
N GLY A 286 22.81 35.19 5.88
CA GLY A 286 23.71 35.75 6.89
C GLY A 286 25.06 36.10 6.26
N GLN A 287 25.56 37.29 6.56
CA GLN A 287 26.78 37.92 6.03
C GLN A 287 28.06 37.07 6.18
N PRO A 288 29.08 37.23 5.32
CA PRO A 288 30.35 36.52 5.45
C PRO A 288 31.29 37.22 6.44
N PRO A 289 31.99 36.50 7.34
CA PRO A 289 33.15 37.04 8.00
C PRO A 289 34.40 36.87 7.12
N GLN A 290 35.20 37.93 7.09
CA GLN A 290 36.51 37.99 6.45
C GLN A 290 37.57 37.28 7.29
N GLY A 291 38.50 36.61 6.59
CA GLY A 291 39.89 36.43 7.03
C GLY A 291 40.22 35.08 7.65
N GLN A 292 41.05 34.29 6.95
CA GLN A 292 42.37 33.83 7.41
C GLN A 292 43.06 32.92 6.36
N PRO A 293 44.39 32.74 6.44
CA PRO A 293 45.26 32.71 5.27
C PRO A 293 45.66 31.32 4.75
N GLN A 294 46.24 31.36 3.55
CA GLN A 294 46.75 30.30 2.69
C GLN A 294 47.74 29.35 3.39
N ARG A 295 47.67 28.05 3.04
CA ARG A 295 48.71 27.05 3.33
C ARG A 295 49.47 26.70 2.04
N PRO A 296 50.79 26.51 2.07
CA PRO A 296 51.60 26.37 0.86
C PRO A 296 51.63 24.94 0.31
N GLN A 297 51.81 24.86 -1.01
CA GLN A 297 52.14 23.65 -1.75
C GLN A 297 53.56 23.17 -1.38
N GLY A 298 53.69 21.86 -1.12
CA GLY A 298 54.95 21.20 -0.81
C GLY A 298 54.95 19.76 -1.34
N ALA A 299 56.06 19.39 -1.96
CA ALA A 299 56.28 18.26 -2.86
C ALA A 299 56.16 16.86 -2.24
N ALA A 300 56.00 15.88 -3.15
CA ALA A 300 56.01 14.43 -2.93
C ALA A 300 57.30 13.90 -2.27
N PRO A 301 57.26 12.65 -1.76
CA PRO A 301 58.02 11.62 -2.46
C PRO A 301 57.31 10.26 -2.62
N GLN A 302 57.69 9.58 -3.69
CA GLN A 302 57.31 8.23 -4.09
C GLN A 302 57.98 7.17 -3.19
N ALA A 303 57.27 6.08 -2.90
CA ALA A 303 57.87 4.81 -2.46
C ALA A 303 57.00 3.62 -2.96
N PRO A 304 57.61 2.45 -3.21
CA PRO A 304 57.16 1.50 -4.22
C PRO A 304 56.17 0.43 -3.71
N ARG A 305 55.40 -0.13 -4.66
CA ARG A 305 54.49 -1.27 -4.45
C ARG A 305 55.26 -2.58 -4.27
N PRO A 306 54.89 -3.45 -3.32
CA PRO A 306 55.28 -4.85 -3.36
C PRO A 306 54.29 -5.68 -4.18
N ALA A 307 54.82 -6.45 -5.13
CA ALA A 307 54.13 -7.57 -5.78
C ALA A 307 54.15 -8.79 -4.86
N GLY A 308 52.99 -9.42 -4.66
CA GLY A 308 52.83 -10.61 -3.81
C GLY A 308 51.78 -11.58 -4.35
N GLN A 309 52.29 -12.56 -5.10
CA GLN A 309 51.86 -13.94 -5.38
C GLN A 309 50.37 -14.37 -5.40
N PRO A 310 49.96 -15.20 -6.40
CA PRO A 310 48.64 -15.83 -6.45
C PRO A 310 48.57 -17.07 -5.53
N PRO A 311 47.43 -17.36 -4.87
CA PRO A 311 47.28 -18.56 -4.08
C PRO A 311 47.14 -19.81 -4.97
N GLN A 312 47.91 -20.83 -4.61
CA GLN A 312 47.96 -22.16 -5.22
C GLN A 312 46.69 -22.98 -4.90
N GLY A 313 46.45 -23.96 -5.77
CA GLY A 313 45.21 -24.71 -5.90
C GLY A 313 44.76 -25.49 -4.67
N GLN A 314 43.44 -25.56 -4.51
CA GLN A 314 42.77 -26.61 -3.75
C GLN A 314 42.52 -27.82 -4.67
N PRO A 315 42.74 -29.06 -4.20
CA PRO A 315 42.47 -30.26 -4.99
C PRO A 315 40.97 -30.48 -5.19
N PRO A 316 40.56 -31.13 -6.30
CA PRO A 316 39.16 -31.34 -6.63
C PRO A 316 38.47 -32.33 -5.67
N ARG A 317 37.19 -32.06 -5.38
CA ARG A 317 36.32 -32.96 -4.59
C ARG A 317 36.04 -34.25 -5.36
N PRO A 318 36.03 -35.43 -4.72
CA PRO A 318 35.63 -36.67 -5.38
C PRO A 318 34.14 -36.67 -5.72
N ALA A 319 33.83 -37.14 -6.93
CA ALA A 319 32.48 -37.47 -7.35
C ALA A 319 32.06 -38.85 -6.81
N GLY A 320 30.79 -38.95 -6.39
CA GLY A 320 30.05 -40.22 -6.37
C GLY A 320 29.97 -40.93 -5.02
N GLN A 321 28.84 -40.76 -4.34
CA GLN A 321 28.09 -41.87 -3.71
C GLN A 321 26.64 -41.42 -3.46
N PRO A 322 25.62 -42.18 -3.89
CA PRO A 322 24.22 -41.84 -3.65
C PRO A 322 23.83 -42.15 -2.19
N PRO A 323 22.98 -41.33 -1.53
CA PRO A 323 22.47 -41.68 -0.22
C PRO A 323 21.50 -42.87 -0.33
N GLN A 324 21.92 -44.02 0.18
CA GLN A 324 21.04 -45.11 0.55
C GLN A 324 20.28 -44.75 1.83
N GLY A 325 18.98 -45.05 1.89
CA GLY A 325 18.22 -45.12 3.14
C GLY A 325 17.07 -44.13 3.28
N GLN A 326 16.08 -44.17 2.39
CA GLN A 326 14.71 -43.78 2.76
C GLN A 326 13.99 -45.01 3.30
N PRO A 327 13.45 -45.01 4.53
CA PRO A 327 12.52 -46.04 4.95
C PRO A 327 11.22 -45.91 4.14
N PRO A 328 10.58 -47.02 3.74
CA PRO A 328 9.36 -46.98 2.93
C PRO A 328 8.23 -46.30 3.70
N ARG A 329 7.49 -45.42 3.00
CA ARG A 329 6.23 -44.85 3.49
C ARG A 329 5.24 -45.98 3.82
N PRO A 330 4.60 -45.99 5.00
CA PRO A 330 3.46 -46.86 5.22
C PRO A 330 2.30 -46.42 4.31
N GLN A 331 1.88 -47.30 3.40
CA GLN A 331 0.57 -47.21 2.76
C GLN A 331 -0.49 -47.55 3.82
N GLY A 332 -0.92 -46.53 4.55
CA GLY A 332 -2.03 -46.61 5.51
C GLY A 332 -3.35 -46.29 4.81
N ALA A 333 -4.27 -47.25 4.86
CA ALA A 333 -5.59 -47.21 4.25
C ALA A 333 -6.42 -45.97 4.64
N ALA A 334 -7.19 -45.46 3.66
CA ALA A 334 -8.26 -44.51 3.90
C ALA A 334 -9.32 -45.12 4.84
N PRO A 335 -9.67 -44.48 5.97
CA PRO A 335 -10.84 -44.87 6.72
C PRO A 335 -12.10 -44.37 5.98
N GLN A 336 -12.85 -45.30 5.39
CA GLN A 336 -14.23 -45.06 4.98
C GLN A 336 -15.10 -44.96 6.23
N ALA A 337 -15.42 -43.73 6.65
CA ALA A 337 -16.48 -43.51 7.64
C ALA A 337 -17.83 -43.40 6.91
N PRO A 338 -18.88 -44.13 7.33
CA PRO A 338 -20.21 -44.00 6.77
C PRO A 338 -20.83 -42.65 7.14
N ARG A 339 -21.38 -41.95 6.15
CA ARG A 339 -22.13 -40.70 6.34
C ARG A 339 -23.40 -40.96 7.16
N PRO A 340 -23.72 -40.18 8.20
CA PRO A 340 -25.01 -40.24 8.86
C PRO A 340 -26.12 -39.72 7.92
N ALA A 341 -27.22 -40.47 7.83
CA ALA A 341 -28.43 -40.06 7.13
C ALA A 341 -29.11 -38.89 7.88
N GLY A 342 -28.96 -37.68 7.36
CA GLY A 342 -29.70 -36.51 7.83
C GLY A 342 -31.07 -36.42 7.15
N GLN A 343 -32.12 -36.35 7.97
CA GLN A 343 -33.50 -36.10 7.55
C GLN A 343 -33.61 -34.75 6.81
N PRO A 344 -34.46 -34.64 5.77
CA PRO A 344 -34.71 -33.36 5.11
C PRO A 344 -35.58 -32.45 6.01
N PRO A 345 -35.24 -31.15 6.16
CA PRO A 345 -36.11 -30.22 6.85
C PRO A 345 -37.39 -29.96 6.05
N GLN A 346 -38.53 -30.12 6.73
CA GLN A 346 -39.85 -29.72 6.26
C GLN A 346 -39.93 -28.18 6.19
N GLY A 347 -40.50 -27.67 5.10
CA GLY A 347 -41.03 -26.30 5.05
C GLY A 347 -40.32 -25.36 4.08
N GLN A 348 -40.61 -25.49 2.79
CA GLN A 348 -40.65 -24.33 1.89
C GLN A 348 -41.90 -24.41 0.98
N PRO A 349 -42.62 -23.29 0.79
CA PRO A 349 -43.87 -23.26 0.05
C PRO A 349 -43.65 -23.41 -1.46
N GLN A 350 -44.55 -24.18 -2.08
CA GLN A 350 -44.60 -24.45 -3.52
C GLN A 350 -44.74 -23.14 -4.32
N ARG A 351 -43.88 -22.95 -5.33
CA ARG A 351 -44.04 -21.90 -6.34
C ARG A 351 -44.93 -22.41 -7.49
N PRO A 352 -45.90 -21.62 -7.99
CA PRO A 352 -46.80 -22.05 -9.06
C PRO A 352 -46.08 -22.24 -10.40
N GLN A 353 -46.47 -23.29 -11.12
CA GLN A 353 -46.07 -23.56 -12.51
C GLN A 353 -46.63 -22.46 -13.42
N GLY A 354 -45.73 -21.67 -14.02
CA GLY A 354 -46.05 -20.68 -15.06
C GLY A 354 -45.30 -21.04 -16.34
N ALA A 355 -46.05 -21.11 -17.44
CA ALA A 355 -45.63 -21.55 -18.76
C ALA A 355 -44.42 -20.75 -19.32
N ALA A 356 -43.47 -21.47 -19.91
CA ALA A 356 -42.38 -20.89 -20.69
C ALA A 356 -42.83 -20.64 -22.14
N PRO A 357 -42.66 -19.44 -22.70
CA PRO A 357 -42.77 -19.22 -24.13
C PRO A 357 -41.49 -19.66 -24.84
N GLN A 358 -41.67 -20.45 -25.91
CA GLN A 358 -40.63 -20.89 -26.83
C GLN A 358 -40.14 -19.71 -27.68
N ALA A 359 -38.82 -19.51 -27.74
CA ALA A 359 -38.16 -18.69 -28.76
C ALA A 359 -37.06 -19.53 -29.45
N PRO A 360 -36.92 -19.46 -30.79
CA PRO A 360 -36.13 -20.41 -31.56
C PRO A 360 -34.63 -20.14 -31.47
N ARG A 361 -33.85 -21.23 -31.40
CA ARG A 361 -32.37 -21.22 -31.52
C ARG A 361 -31.95 -20.99 -32.98
N PRO A 362 -30.95 -20.15 -33.26
CA PRO A 362 -30.32 -20.11 -34.58
C PRO A 362 -29.38 -21.29 -34.79
N ALA A 363 -29.41 -21.84 -36.00
CA ALA A 363 -28.57 -22.94 -36.47
C ALA A 363 -27.11 -22.50 -36.65
N GLY A 364 -26.18 -23.23 -36.06
CA GLY A 364 -24.74 -23.14 -36.33
C GLY A 364 -24.17 -24.54 -36.55
N GLN A 365 -23.83 -24.85 -37.80
CA GLN A 365 -23.09 -26.06 -38.22
C GLN A 365 -21.57 -25.81 -38.15
N PRO A 366 -20.74 -26.88 -38.16
CA PRO A 366 -19.67 -27.09 -37.18
C PRO A 366 -18.29 -26.55 -37.59
N PRO A 367 -17.36 -26.39 -36.62
CA PRO A 367 -15.97 -26.04 -36.91
C PRO A 367 -15.21 -27.21 -37.59
N GLN A 368 -14.50 -26.85 -38.66
CA GLN A 368 -13.55 -27.71 -39.37
C GLN A 368 -12.32 -27.97 -38.48
N GLY A 369 -11.76 -29.18 -38.62
CA GLY A 369 -10.81 -29.78 -37.70
C GLY A 369 -9.44 -29.11 -37.60
N VAL A 370 -8.83 -29.29 -36.42
CA VAL A 370 -7.42 -28.98 -36.16
C VAL A 370 -6.63 -30.31 -36.19
N PRO A 371 -5.48 -30.39 -36.89
CA PRO A 371 -4.69 -31.62 -37.01
C PRO A 371 -3.89 -31.93 -35.73
N ARG A 372 -3.76 -33.23 -35.42
CA ARG A 372 -2.89 -33.75 -34.34
C ARG A 372 -1.41 -33.74 -34.77
N PRO A 373 -0.46 -33.48 -33.86
CA PRO A 373 0.97 -33.58 -34.15
C PRO A 373 1.46 -35.04 -34.19
N PRO A 374 2.56 -35.33 -34.91
CA PRO A 374 3.10 -36.69 -35.06
C PRO A 374 3.83 -37.17 -33.81
N THR A 375 3.68 -38.46 -33.51
CA THR A 375 4.51 -39.20 -32.54
C THR A 375 5.83 -39.59 -33.18
N ASN A 376 6.94 -39.34 -32.46
CA ASN A 376 8.29 -39.74 -32.80
C ASN A 376 8.44 -41.24 -33.11
N SER A 377 9.21 -41.53 -34.16
CA SER A 377 10.35 -42.46 -34.11
C SER A 377 11.56 -41.75 -34.70
#